data_AF-A0AAU0VXE6-F1
#
_entry.id   AF-A0AAU0VXE6-F1
#
_cell.length_a   1.000
_cell.length_b   1.000
_cell.length_c   1.000
_cell.angle_alpha   90.00
_cell.angle_beta   90.00
_cell.angle_gamma   90.00
#
_symmetry.space_group_name_H-M   'P 1'
#
loop_
_entity.id
_entity.type
_entity.pdbx_description
1 polymer ?
#
loop_
_entity_poly.entity_id
_entity_poly.type
_entity_poly.pdbx_seq_one_letter_code
_entity_poly.pdbx_strand_id
1 'polypeptide(L)'
;MADMRNLWWSAGRMAFQVAESNTDWRNARWSDSLHRSATLLEPVWPKHDTGGPFTFALPTIALLLHAGPLDSEPERVPVEAIVAALAPRRADEDAPSLEDTIRAGLADRHHDLGDDSKLSALVRWLTVYHEPVTHTAGGMDLPAFEQTPGGSLLDAGARWAHHRFTYHYLQGSVA
;
A
#
# COMPACT_ATOMS: atom_id res chain seq x y z
N MET A 1 -8.07 19.92 8.58
CA MET A 1 -9.18 19.72 7.62
C MET A 1 -8.68 19.49 6.18
N ALA A 2 -7.40 19.75 5.88
CA ALA A 2 -6.78 19.48 4.57
C ALA A 2 -6.42 17.99 4.37
N ASP A 3 -6.21 17.26 5.46
CA ASP A 3 -5.50 15.96 5.42
C ASP A 3 -6.40 14.82 4.93
N MET A 4 -7.65 14.79 5.37
CA MET A 4 -8.67 13.87 4.86
C MET A 4 -8.95 14.15 3.39
N ARG A 5 -9.04 15.42 2.98
CA ARG A 5 -9.23 15.78 1.57
C ARG A 5 -8.04 15.31 0.73
N ASN A 6 -6.81 15.41 1.24
CA ASN A 6 -5.61 14.97 0.52
C ASN A 6 -5.56 13.44 0.34
N LEU A 7 -5.95 12.65 1.34
CA LEU A 7 -5.94 11.18 1.26
C LEU A 7 -6.96 10.66 0.25
N TRP A 8 -8.23 11.06 0.40
CA TRP A 8 -9.30 10.68 -0.54
C TRP A 8 -9.06 11.21 -1.96
N TRP A 9 -8.48 12.41 -2.08
CA TRP A 9 -8.07 12.94 -3.38
C TRP A 9 -6.95 12.11 -4.01
N SER A 10 -5.95 11.70 -3.22
CA SER A 10 -4.84 10.85 -3.70
C SER A 10 -5.35 9.50 -4.18
N ALA A 11 -6.25 8.88 -3.41
CA ALA A 11 -6.94 7.65 -3.80
C ALA A 11 -7.72 7.84 -5.11
N GLY A 12 -8.51 8.92 -5.21
CA GLY A 12 -9.23 9.27 -6.43
C GLY A 12 -8.30 9.39 -7.64
N ARG A 13 -7.20 10.15 -7.54
CA ARG A 13 -6.26 10.29 -8.66
C ARG A 13 -5.65 8.95 -9.09
N MET A 14 -5.25 8.10 -8.15
CA MET A 14 -4.68 6.78 -8.47
C MET A 14 -5.69 5.86 -9.14
N ALA A 15 -6.97 5.93 -8.73
CA ALA A 15 -8.05 5.20 -9.36
C ALA A 15 -8.20 5.62 -10.83
N PHE A 16 -8.29 6.92 -11.08
CA PHE A 16 -8.42 7.46 -12.43
C PHE A 16 -7.19 7.19 -13.32
N GLN A 17 -5.98 7.23 -12.74
CA GLN A 17 -4.76 7.03 -13.51
C GLN A 17 -4.58 5.60 -14.00
N VAL A 18 -5.15 4.60 -13.32
CA VAL A 18 -5.02 3.19 -13.68
C VAL A 18 -6.20 2.69 -14.53
N ALA A 19 -7.34 3.38 -14.51
CA ALA A 19 -8.52 3.00 -15.28
C ALA A 19 -8.32 3.23 -16.80
N GLU A 20 -7.77 2.23 -17.51
CA GLU A 20 -7.45 2.35 -18.95
C GLU A 20 -8.65 2.14 -19.91
N SER A 21 -9.84 1.73 -19.43
CA SER A 21 -11.08 1.79 -20.22
C SER A 21 -12.36 1.63 -19.37
N ASN A 22 -13.46 2.23 -19.82
CA ASN A 22 -14.61 2.57 -18.96
C ASN A 22 -15.63 1.44 -18.70
N THR A 23 -15.26 0.16 -18.85
CA THR A 23 -16.21 -0.97 -18.68
C THR A 23 -15.62 -2.26 -18.08
N ASP A 24 -14.41 -2.23 -17.51
CA ASP A 24 -13.81 -3.42 -16.90
C ASP A 24 -14.13 -3.50 -15.39
N TRP A 25 -14.66 -4.64 -14.94
CA TRP A 25 -14.89 -4.94 -13.52
C TRP A 25 -13.60 -4.79 -12.68
N ARG A 26 -12.44 -4.92 -13.32
CA ARG A 26 -11.12 -4.67 -12.72
C ARG A 26 -10.93 -3.22 -12.26
N ASN A 27 -11.49 -2.26 -13.00
CA ASN A 27 -11.38 -0.83 -12.66
C ASN A 27 -12.27 -0.43 -11.49
N ALA A 28 -13.46 -1.03 -11.41
CA ALA A 28 -14.34 -0.90 -10.25
C ALA A 28 -13.63 -1.47 -9.00
N ARG A 29 -13.14 -2.70 -9.09
CA ARG A 29 -12.44 -3.37 -7.98
C ARG A 29 -11.16 -2.65 -7.52
N TRP A 30 -10.39 -2.09 -8.46
CA TRP A 30 -9.24 -1.24 -8.14
C TRP A 30 -9.66 0.03 -7.39
N SER A 31 -10.71 0.70 -7.87
CA SER A 31 -11.27 1.88 -7.20
C SER A 31 -11.76 1.55 -5.80
N ASP A 32 -12.47 0.44 -5.63
CA ASP A 32 -12.97 -0.01 -4.31
C ASP A 32 -11.81 -0.31 -3.36
N SER A 33 -10.75 -0.93 -3.86
CA SER A 33 -9.52 -1.19 -3.10
C SER A 33 -8.86 0.10 -2.61
N LEU A 34 -8.80 1.14 -3.46
CA LEU A 34 -8.27 2.45 -3.09
C LEU A 34 -9.15 3.18 -2.07
N HIS A 35 -10.47 3.17 -2.26
CA HIS A 35 -11.41 3.80 -1.32
C HIS A 35 -11.38 3.10 0.04
N ARG A 36 -11.33 1.77 0.04
CA ARG A 36 -11.19 0.98 1.27
C ARG A 36 -9.87 1.27 1.96
N SER A 37 -8.76 1.31 1.21
CA SER A 37 -7.46 1.66 1.77
C SER A 37 -7.46 3.05 2.39
N ALA A 38 -8.01 4.07 1.72
CA ALA A 38 -8.15 5.41 2.26
C ALA A 38 -8.99 5.44 3.55
N THR A 39 -10.11 4.71 3.58
CA THR A 39 -10.96 4.57 4.77
C THR A 39 -10.19 3.99 5.96
N LEU A 40 -9.42 2.92 5.73
CA LEU A 40 -8.66 2.26 6.79
C LEU A 40 -7.51 3.12 7.30
N LEU A 41 -6.92 3.94 6.43
CA LEU A 41 -5.80 4.80 6.76
C LEU A 41 -6.22 6.10 7.43
N GLU A 42 -7.43 6.61 7.16
CA GLU A 42 -7.90 7.91 7.63
C GLU A 42 -7.76 8.14 9.14
N PRO A 43 -8.12 7.18 10.03
CA PRO A 43 -7.95 7.34 11.48
C PRO A 43 -6.49 7.42 11.94
N VAL A 44 -5.57 6.79 11.20
CA VAL A 44 -4.14 6.67 11.55
C VAL A 44 -3.24 7.57 10.69
N TRP A 45 -3.83 8.36 9.78
CA TRP A 45 -3.09 9.17 8.81
C TRP A 45 -2.42 10.37 9.48
N PRO A 46 -1.10 10.57 9.31
CA PRO A 46 -0.41 11.73 9.86
C PRO A 46 -0.88 13.01 9.15
N LYS A 47 -1.43 13.96 9.93
CA LYS A 47 -2.03 15.20 9.41
C LYS A 47 -1.03 16.33 9.15
N HIS A 48 0.15 16.25 9.76
CA HIS A 48 1.15 17.32 9.70
C HIS A 48 2.43 16.90 8.98
N ASP A 49 2.56 15.61 8.63
CA ASP A 49 3.72 15.10 7.93
C ASP A 49 3.49 15.18 6.42
N THR A 50 4.46 15.75 5.72
CA THR A 50 4.41 15.93 4.26
C THR A 50 5.03 14.75 3.50
N GLY A 51 5.69 13.82 4.18
CA GLY A 51 6.23 12.60 3.57
C GLY A 51 6.80 11.60 4.58
N GLY A 52 6.97 10.37 4.12
CA GLY A 52 7.53 9.25 4.88
C GLY A 52 6.95 7.90 4.41
N PRO A 53 7.18 6.80 5.14
CA PRO A 53 6.65 5.48 4.79
C PRO A 53 5.12 5.43 4.64
N PHE A 54 4.40 6.28 5.36
CA PHE A 54 2.94 6.39 5.27
C PHE A 54 2.45 6.84 3.89
N THR A 55 3.25 7.61 3.14
CA THR A 55 2.93 8.03 1.76
C THR A 55 2.75 6.83 0.84
N PHE A 56 3.47 5.74 1.09
CA PHE A 56 3.42 4.51 0.30
C PHE A 56 2.39 3.51 0.85
N ALA A 57 1.86 3.73 2.06
CA ALA A 57 0.89 2.81 2.67
C ALA A 57 -0.43 2.72 1.88
N LEU A 58 -0.92 3.84 1.32
CA LEU A 58 -2.14 3.86 0.50
C LEU A 58 -2.04 2.93 -0.72
N PRO A 59 -1.07 3.12 -1.64
CA PRO A 59 -0.96 2.24 -2.80
C PRO A 59 -0.59 0.79 -2.42
N THR A 60 0.19 0.56 -1.35
CA THR A 60 0.52 -0.79 -0.87
C THR A 60 -0.71 -1.56 -0.41
N ILE A 61 -1.54 -0.97 0.46
CA ILE A 61 -2.77 -1.63 0.95
C ILE A 61 -3.77 -1.81 -0.20
N ALA A 62 -3.90 -0.82 -1.09
CA ALA A 62 -4.79 -0.95 -2.24
C ALA A 62 -4.36 -2.09 -3.17
N LEU A 63 -3.06 -2.26 -3.45
CA LEU A 63 -2.55 -3.40 -4.23
C LEU A 63 -2.80 -4.72 -3.51
N LEU A 64 -2.59 -4.77 -2.19
CA LEU A 64 -2.90 -5.97 -1.40
C LEU A 64 -4.39 -6.32 -1.45
N LEU A 65 -5.31 -5.35 -1.36
CA LEU A 65 -6.75 -5.60 -1.43
C LEU A 65 -7.22 -5.99 -2.84
N HIS A 66 -6.60 -5.38 -3.85
CA HIS A 66 -6.94 -5.65 -5.25
C HIS A 66 -6.42 -7.01 -5.72
N ALA A 67 -5.16 -7.31 -5.42
CA ALA A 67 -4.43 -8.48 -5.89
C ALA A 67 -4.41 -9.63 -4.89
N GLY A 68 -4.61 -9.36 -3.59
CA GLY A 68 -4.39 -10.36 -2.55
C GLY A 68 -5.24 -11.63 -2.72
N PRO A 69 -4.84 -12.72 -2.04
CA PRO A 69 -5.53 -14.02 -2.02
C PRO A 69 -6.84 -13.97 -1.21
N LEU A 70 -7.43 -12.79 -1.10
CA LEU A 70 -8.63 -12.52 -0.35
C LEU A 70 -9.80 -12.75 -1.31
N ASP A 71 -10.47 -13.89 -1.17
CA ASP A 71 -11.61 -14.29 -2.03
C ASP A 71 -12.81 -13.32 -1.94
N SER A 72 -12.74 -12.33 -1.04
CA SER A 72 -13.78 -11.34 -0.80
C SER A 72 -13.60 -10.09 -1.68
N GLU A 73 -14.68 -9.34 -1.86
CA GLU A 73 -14.61 -7.99 -2.43
C GLU A 73 -13.73 -7.09 -1.53
N PRO A 74 -12.91 -6.17 -2.10
CA PRO A 74 -11.94 -5.37 -1.36
C PRO A 74 -12.50 -4.70 -0.10
N GLU A 75 -13.73 -4.20 -0.18
CA GLU A 75 -14.44 -3.51 0.89
C GLU A 75 -14.89 -4.42 2.04
N ARG A 76 -14.96 -5.73 1.81
CA ARG A 76 -15.42 -6.74 2.80
C ARG A 76 -14.28 -7.44 3.53
N VAL A 77 -13.04 -7.19 3.14
CA VAL A 77 -11.88 -7.82 3.77
C VAL A 77 -11.76 -7.34 5.23
N PRO A 78 -11.71 -8.27 6.21
CA PRO A 78 -11.54 -7.93 7.61
C PRO A 78 -10.11 -7.42 7.90
N VAL A 79 -9.98 -6.51 8.86
CA VAL A 79 -8.71 -5.83 9.16
C VAL A 79 -7.64 -6.83 9.64
N GLU A 80 -8.05 -7.87 10.35
CA GLU A 80 -7.18 -8.95 10.85
C GLU A 80 -6.48 -9.66 9.69
N ALA A 81 -7.23 -9.96 8.61
CA ALA A 81 -6.68 -10.59 7.41
C ALA A 81 -5.73 -9.66 6.67
N ILE A 82 -6.03 -8.35 6.64
CA ILE A 82 -5.14 -7.34 6.04
C ILE A 82 -3.83 -7.28 6.83
N VAL A 83 -3.88 -7.22 8.17
CA VAL A 83 -2.69 -7.16 9.02
C VAL A 83 -1.82 -8.40 8.84
N ALA A 84 -2.42 -9.59 8.83
CA ALA A 84 -1.69 -10.84 8.59
C ALA A 84 -1.00 -10.83 7.21
N ALA A 85 -1.72 -10.39 6.17
CA ALA A 85 -1.18 -10.36 4.81
C ALA A 85 -0.15 -9.26 4.56
N LEU A 86 -0.08 -8.21 5.40
CA LEU A 86 0.96 -7.18 5.30
C LEU A 86 2.34 -7.66 5.78
N ALA A 87 2.42 -8.71 6.60
CA ALA A 87 3.68 -9.27 7.08
C ALA A 87 3.65 -10.81 7.09
N PRO A 88 3.49 -11.46 5.92
CA PRO A 88 3.30 -12.91 5.84
C PRO A 88 4.48 -13.67 6.46
N ARG A 89 5.71 -13.21 6.21
CA ARG A 89 6.93 -13.79 6.78
C ARG A 89 7.12 -13.63 8.28
N ARG A 90 6.34 -12.76 8.94
CA ARG A 90 6.31 -12.71 10.41
C ARG A 90 5.41 -13.79 11.01
N ALA A 91 4.42 -14.26 10.25
CA ALA A 91 3.52 -15.33 10.66
C ALA A 91 4.11 -16.72 10.32
N ASP A 92 4.84 -16.82 9.20
CA ASP A 92 5.47 -18.04 8.70
C ASP A 92 6.72 -17.69 7.87
N GLU A 93 7.92 -18.06 8.32
CA GLU A 93 9.17 -17.71 7.64
C GLU A 93 9.28 -18.27 6.21
N ASP A 94 8.60 -19.39 5.93
CA ASP A 94 8.57 -20.03 4.61
C ASP A 94 7.54 -19.40 3.65
N ALA A 95 6.75 -18.43 4.14
CA ALA A 95 5.73 -17.77 3.32
C ALA A 95 6.33 -16.91 2.19
N PRO A 96 5.63 -16.80 1.04
CA PRO A 96 6.01 -15.88 -0.03
C PRO A 96 6.07 -14.44 0.48
N SER A 97 6.89 -13.61 -0.16
CA SER A 97 6.93 -12.20 0.19
C SER A 97 5.60 -11.51 -0.16
N LEU A 98 5.34 -10.35 0.44
CA LEU A 98 4.19 -9.51 0.05
C LEU A 98 4.24 -9.15 -1.44
N GLU A 99 5.44 -8.87 -1.95
CA GLU A 99 5.67 -8.57 -3.36
C GLU A 99 5.27 -9.75 -4.26
N ASP A 100 5.73 -10.97 -3.93
CA ASP A 100 5.40 -12.18 -4.70
C ASP A 100 3.89 -12.45 -4.67
N THR A 101 3.25 -12.24 -3.52
CA THR A 101 1.80 -12.41 -3.35
C THR A 101 1.01 -11.44 -4.22
N ILE A 102 1.40 -10.16 -4.23
CA ILE A 102 0.76 -9.14 -5.09
C ILE A 102 0.99 -9.48 -6.57
N ARG A 103 2.21 -9.86 -6.96
CA ARG A 103 2.51 -10.20 -8.35
C ARG A 103 1.70 -11.40 -8.84
N ALA A 104 1.66 -12.48 -8.07
CA ALA A 104 0.89 -13.66 -8.40
C ALA A 104 -0.60 -13.33 -8.53
N GLY A 105 -1.16 -12.61 -7.56
CA GLY A 105 -2.57 -12.26 -7.58
C GLY A 105 -2.99 -11.24 -8.66
N LEU A 106 -2.06 -10.41 -9.13
CA LEU A 106 -2.27 -9.57 -10.32
C LEU A 106 -2.26 -10.42 -11.60
N ALA A 107 -1.34 -11.39 -11.71
CA ALA A 107 -1.29 -12.32 -12.83
C ALA A 107 -2.55 -13.18 -12.92
N ASP A 108 -3.06 -13.68 -11.80
CA ASP A 108 -4.33 -14.44 -11.72
C ASP A 108 -5.54 -13.62 -12.20
N ARG A 109 -5.47 -12.29 -12.05
CA ARG A 109 -6.49 -11.35 -12.54
C ARG A 109 -6.21 -10.86 -13.96
N HIS A 110 -5.28 -11.52 -14.66
CA HIS A 110 -4.85 -11.22 -16.03
C HIS A 110 -4.31 -9.79 -16.22
N HIS A 111 -3.57 -9.28 -15.24
CA HIS A 111 -2.70 -8.12 -15.43
C HIS A 111 -1.31 -8.58 -15.87
N ASP A 112 -0.80 -8.05 -16.98
CA ASP A 112 0.56 -8.29 -17.43
C ASP A 112 1.49 -7.23 -16.82
N LEU A 113 2.31 -7.62 -15.83
CA LEU A 113 3.24 -6.70 -15.17
C LEU A 113 4.47 -6.31 -16.02
N GLY A 114 4.64 -6.96 -17.18
CA GLY A 114 5.66 -6.65 -18.17
C GLY A 114 5.27 -5.53 -19.13
N ASP A 115 4.00 -5.13 -19.15
CA ASP A 115 3.50 -4.12 -20.09
C ASP A 115 3.81 -2.67 -19.66
N ASP A 116 3.41 -1.73 -20.51
CA ASP A 116 3.52 -0.29 -20.27
C ASP A 116 2.29 0.31 -19.57
N SER A 117 1.41 -0.54 -19.00
CA SER A 117 0.23 -0.08 -18.29
C SER A 117 0.60 0.70 -17.02
N LYS A 118 -0.32 1.55 -16.59
CA LYS A 118 -0.15 2.37 -15.38
C LYS A 118 -0.04 1.53 -14.12
N LEU A 119 -0.71 0.38 -14.06
CA LEU A 119 -0.61 -0.55 -12.93
C LEU A 119 0.77 -1.21 -12.89
N SER A 120 1.30 -1.65 -14.03
CA SER A 120 2.64 -2.24 -14.13
C SER A 120 3.71 -1.23 -13.75
N ALA A 121 3.58 0.02 -14.19
CA ALA A 121 4.47 1.10 -13.78
C ALA A 121 4.43 1.37 -12.26
N LEU A 122 3.23 1.34 -11.65
CA LEU A 122 3.05 1.50 -10.20
C LEU A 122 3.73 0.37 -9.41
N VAL A 123 3.51 -0.89 -9.81
CA VAL A 123 4.13 -2.05 -9.17
C VAL A 123 5.65 -2.00 -9.30
N ARG A 124 6.18 -1.69 -10.50
CA ARG A 124 7.62 -1.50 -10.70
C ARG A 124 8.16 -0.41 -9.78
N TRP A 125 7.53 0.75 -9.73
CA TRP A 125 7.97 1.85 -8.88
C TRP A 125 8.01 1.49 -7.39
N LEU A 126 7.02 0.74 -6.90
CA LEU A 126 6.98 0.34 -5.48
C LEU A 126 7.96 -0.77 -5.11
N THR A 127 8.34 -1.61 -6.07
CA THR A 127 9.17 -2.82 -5.85
C THR A 127 10.65 -2.60 -6.15
N VAL A 128 10.99 -1.52 -6.87
CA VAL A 128 12.39 -1.14 -7.09
C VAL A 128 13.09 -0.95 -5.74
N TYR A 129 14.31 -1.48 -5.65
CA TYR A 129 15.16 -1.28 -4.49
C TYR A 129 15.63 0.17 -4.43
N HIS A 130 15.45 0.80 -3.28
CA HIS A 130 16.00 2.10 -2.96
C HIS A 130 17.12 1.93 -1.93
N GLU A 131 18.29 2.53 -2.22
CA GLU A 131 19.36 2.58 -1.24
C GLU A 131 18.89 3.33 0.03
N PRO A 132 19.28 2.86 1.22
CA PRO A 132 18.99 3.55 2.46
C PRO A 132 19.68 4.92 2.46
N VAL A 133 18.89 5.99 2.52
CA VAL A 133 19.42 7.34 2.71
C VAL A 133 19.49 7.62 4.20
N THR A 134 20.49 7.03 4.84
CA THR A 134 20.86 7.31 6.23
C THR A 134 22.13 8.16 6.21
N HIS A 135 21.96 9.48 6.19
CA HIS A 135 23.05 10.47 6.24
C HIS A 135 24.08 10.40 5.10
N THR A 136 23.91 11.22 4.05
CA THR A 136 25.05 11.97 3.46
C THR A 136 24.58 12.89 2.32
N ALA A 137 24.33 14.15 2.66
CA ALA A 137 24.76 15.29 1.87
C ALA A 137 25.17 16.41 2.84
N GLY A 138 26.35 16.26 3.47
CA GLY A 138 26.96 17.35 4.25
C GLY A 138 26.66 17.42 5.76
N GLY A 139 26.20 16.35 6.41
CA GLY A 139 26.05 16.32 7.88
C GLY A 139 24.82 17.06 8.44
N MET A 140 23.84 17.35 7.59
CA MET A 140 22.53 17.89 8.00
C MET A 140 21.49 16.76 8.04
N ASP A 141 20.58 16.80 9.02
CA ASP A 141 19.40 15.92 9.04
C ASP A 141 18.54 16.21 7.80
N LEU A 142 18.33 15.17 6.99
CA LEU A 142 17.44 15.29 5.83
C LEU A 142 15.99 15.30 6.30
N PRO A 143 15.09 16.01 5.62
CA PRO A 143 13.64 15.91 5.86
C PRO A 143 13.17 14.45 5.80
N ALA A 144 12.13 14.08 6.56
CA ALA A 144 11.63 12.70 6.66
C ALA A 144 11.25 12.06 5.30
N PHE A 145 10.98 12.86 4.26
CA PHE A 145 10.70 12.35 2.90
C PHE A 145 11.95 11.88 2.15
N GLU A 146 13.14 12.32 2.56
CA GLU A 146 14.43 11.97 1.96
C GLU A 146 15.10 10.81 2.71
N GLN A 147 14.63 10.49 3.92
CA GLN A 147 15.09 9.34 4.69
C GLN A 147 14.33 8.08 4.26
N THR A 148 14.95 7.27 3.42
CA THR A 148 14.44 5.93 3.07
C THR A 148 15.02 4.89 4.02
N PRO A 149 14.21 3.97 4.59
CA PRO A 149 14.71 2.91 5.46
C PRO A 149 15.58 1.85 4.73
N GLY A 150 15.83 2.03 3.43
CA GLY A 150 16.39 1.03 2.53
C GLY A 150 15.36 -0.05 2.15
N GLY A 151 15.53 -0.66 0.97
CA GLY A 151 14.61 -1.67 0.45
C GLY A 151 13.57 -1.09 -0.49
N SER A 152 12.44 -1.79 -0.66
CA SER A 152 11.36 -1.36 -1.55
C SER A 152 10.35 -0.44 -0.84
N LEU A 153 9.74 0.48 -1.59
CA LEU A 153 8.68 1.36 -1.04
C LEU A 153 7.45 0.55 -0.61
N LEU A 154 7.20 -0.57 -1.28
CA LEU A 154 6.17 -1.55 -0.92
C LEU A 154 6.38 -2.04 0.52
N ASP A 155 7.59 -2.49 0.86
CA ASP A 155 7.95 -2.99 2.20
C ASP A 155 7.89 -1.87 3.24
N ALA A 156 8.38 -0.67 2.91
CA ALA A 156 8.29 0.49 3.80
C ALA A 156 6.83 0.84 4.15
N GLY A 157 5.96 0.91 3.13
CA GLY A 157 4.52 1.14 3.31
C GLY A 157 3.85 0.03 4.11
N ALA A 158 4.19 -1.23 3.84
CA ALA A 158 3.63 -2.39 4.52
C ALA A 158 4.00 -2.43 6.00
N ARG A 159 5.27 -2.18 6.34
CA ARG A 159 5.74 -2.13 7.74
C ARG A 159 5.03 -1.06 8.54
N TRP A 160 4.88 0.13 7.96
CA TRP A 160 4.17 1.23 8.63
C TRP A 160 2.69 0.89 8.83
N ALA A 161 2.02 0.40 7.77
CA ALA A 161 0.61 0.02 7.81
C ALA A 161 0.36 -1.08 8.85
N HIS A 162 1.18 -2.13 8.84
CA HIS A 162 1.10 -3.21 9.81
C HIS A 162 1.21 -2.67 11.23
N HIS A 163 2.25 -1.89 11.53
CA HIS A 163 2.44 -1.34 12.87
C HIS A 163 1.23 -0.50 13.33
N ARG A 164 0.73 0.40 12.47
CA ARG A 164 -0.41 1.26 12.80
C ARG A 164 -1.71 0.51 12.95
N PHE A 165 -1.99 -0.47 12.09
CA PHE A 165 -3.22 -1.25 12.17
C PHE A 165 -3.23 -2.18 13.37
N THR A 166 -2.11 -2.84 13.68
CA THR A 166 -1.99 -3.64 14.91
C THR A 166 -2.28 -2.77 16.14
N TYR A 167 -1.69 -1.59 16.23
CA TYR A 167 -1.90 -0.69 17.37
C TYR A 167 -3.32 -0.15 17.44
N HIS A 168 -3.87 0.33 16.32
CA HIS A 168 -5.13 1.06 16.31
C HIS A 168 -6.37 0.16 16.27
N TYR A 169 -6.34 -0.90 15.46
CA TYR A 169 -7.51 -1.75 15.24
C TYR A 169 -7.50 -3.03 16.08
N LEU A 170 -6.31 -3.60 16.37
CA LEU A 170 -6.23 -4.90 17.05
C LEU A 170 -5.95 -4.77 18.55
N GLN A 171 -5.08 -3.83 18.97
CA GLN A 171 -4.78 -3.63 20.39
C GLN A 171 -5.85 -2.84 21.16
N GLY A 172 -6.69 -2.06 20.47
CA GLY A 172 -7.86 -1.39 21.05
C GLY A 172 -9.08 -2.30 21.26
N SER A 173 -9.05 -3.55 20.79
CA SER A 173 -10.13 -4.53 20.89
C SER A 173 -10.05 -5.42 22.15
N VAL A 174 -9.07 -5.17 23.04
CA VAL A 174 -8.99 -5.80 24.37
C VAL A 174 -9.41 -4.76 25.40
N ALA A 175 -10.72 -4.64 25.62
CA ALA A 175 -11.31 -3.96 26.77
C ALA A 175 -12.40 -4.87 27.36
#